data_AF-A0A1N5WHX5-F1
#
_entry.id   AF-A0A1N5WHX5-F1
#
_cell.length_a   1.000
_cell.length_b   1.000
_cell.length_c   1.000
_cell.angle_alpha   90.00
_cell.angle_beta   90.00
_cell.angle_gamma   90.00
#
_symmetry.space_group_name_H-M   'P 1'
#
loop_
_entity.id
_entity.type
_entity.pdbx_description
1 polymer ?
#
loop_
_entity_poly.entity_id
_entity_poly.type
_entity_poly.pdbx_seq_one_letter_code
_entity_poly.pdbx_strand_id
1 'polypeptide(L)'
;MDRHEEIKQQCVQILSYYYILPDTEFPLDTKERVDVVGYFKNKIAPDIGIEVELSSDFQHDAAKLAKTPSFKWRLIMTDDPDTLSLRPVTNVNGKSIEIVRPPDEEVAFEAKIREFTNQNKRTWFNEFKKRIDREPQTGTKDPLPDFIDEIRDQGLDVDMVKDIVFRTALGGIHLGFYAQGTVGTEYYGSTEVPREVLYLRARNLIFEDRPGRSYDTGRQSIYYLSRDGRDLAERIIDERIREKEEKLLQIIRKYGDSAFLISLLGQMGRFVDRADLSGFLNNYPYSGIQLPSVGVSWNEVPRDLVEEFNIDYEITYTTSVVTSSPLFRETLKQVYKALTDAQLGNETKAFSSKGDWWGEMYSAPLRALLRKLDIEEWIESSQRDKLKSYAEWAILGAHNPFVPSTLYDSFRAIGSDVHDAEVLIGELAEQGITSKPVKGGANTIAIYDDKRFNDFCEGKMNALLRSILKGE
;
A
#
# COMPACT_ATOMS: atom_id res chain seq x y z
N MET A 1 -5.54 -9.77 12.13
CA MET A 1 -5.35 -10.66 10.96
C MET A 1 -6.05 -11.96 11.31
N ASP A 2 -6.54 -12.73 10.34
CA ASP A 2 -7.23 -14.01 10.62
C ASP A 2 -6.21 -15.05 11.12
N ARG A 3 -6.53 -15.84 12.17
CA ARG A 3 -5.64 -16.85 12.76
C ARG A 3 -5.20 -17.88 11.71
N HIS A 4 -6.09 -18.23 10.78
CA HIS A 4 -5.79 -19.13 9.67
C HIS A 4 -4.63 -18.60 8.82
N GLU A 5 -4.73 -17.33 8.41
CA GLU A 5 -3.72 -16.67 7.59
C GLU A 5 -2.41 -16.44 8.35
N GLU A 6 -2.47 -16.15 9.65
CA GLU A 6 -1.28 -16.03 10.49
C GLU A 6 -0.47 -17.34 10.50
N ILE A 7 -1.13 -18.48 10.68
CA ILE A 7 -0.47 -19.80 10.68
C ILE A 7 0.12 -20.11 9.30
N LYS A 8 -0.63 -19.85 8.22
CA LYS A 8 -0.13 -20.02 6.83
C LYS A 8 1.15 -19.22 6.61
N GLN A 9 1.16 -17.95 7.03
CA GLN A 9 2.34 -17.09 6.90
C GLN A 9 3.54 -17.60 7.71
N GLN A 10 3.32 -18.10 8.92
CA GLN A 10 4.41 -18.71 9.71
C GLN A 10 4.98 -19.96 9.04
N CYS A 11 4.12 -20.80 8.45
CA CYS A 11 4.56 -21.97 7.68
C CYS A 11 5.43 -21.55 6.47
N VAL A 12 4.97 -20.56 5.71
CA VAL A 12 5.69 -19.99 4.55
C VAL A 12 7.07 -19.46 4.97
N GLN A 13 7.14 -18.73 6.07
CA GLN A 13 8.39 -18.16 6.58
C GLN A 13 9.39 -19.25 7.01
N ILE A 14 8.94 -20.28 7.71
CA ILE A 14 9.79 -21.41 8.11
C ILE A 14 10.29 -22.17 6.89
N LEU A 15 9.41 -22.53 5.95
CA LEU A 15 9.81 -23.21 4.71
C LEU A 15 10.88 -22.40 3.96
N SER A 16 10.65 -21.10 3.80
CA SER A 16 11.58 -20.17 3.13
C SER A 16 12.93 -20.10 3.85
N TYR A 17 12.92 -20.01 5.18
CA TYR A 17 14.13 -19.95 6.00
C TYR A 17 15.02 -21.17 5.79
N TYR A 18 14.44 -22.34 5.51
CA TYR A 18 15.16 -23.59 5.24
C TYR A 18 15.35 -23.91 3.76
N TYR A 19 15.24 -22.91 2.87
CA TYR A 19 15.43 -23.05 1.41
C TYR A 19 14.43 -24.00 0.72
N ILE A 20 13.22 -24.08 1.25
CA ILE A 20 12.08 -24.68 0.54
C ILE A 20 11.29 -23.52 -0.03
N LEU A 21 11.06 -23.50 -1.34
CA LEU A 21 10.21 -22.48 -1.96
C LEU A 21 8.76 -22.77 -1.58
N PRO A 22 8.05 -21.87 -0.88
CA PRO A 22 6.64 -22.08 -0.57
C PRO A 22 5.73 -21.49 -1.66
N ASP A 23 4.50 -22.00 -1.73
CA ASP A 23 3.37 -21.37 -2.41
C ASP A 23 2.11 -21.56 -1.54
N THR A 24 1.13 -20.67 -1.68
CA THR A 24 -0.09 -20.69 -0.87
C THR A 24 -1.31 -20.82 -1.75
N GLU A 25 -2.37 -21.44 -1.24
CA GLU A 25 -3.62 -21.66 -1.99
C GLU A 25 -3.39 -22.44 -3.30
N PHE A 26 -2.54 -23.46 -3.21
CA PHE A 26 -2.12 -24.26 -4.35
C PHE A 26 -3.31 -25.02 -4.94
N PRO A 27 -3.72 -24.75 -6.19
CA PRO A 27 -4.89 -25.39 -6.77
C PRO A 27 -4.60 -26.86 -7.09
N LEU A 28 -5.58 -27.72 -6.82
CA LEU A 28 -5.56 -29.10 -7.28
C LEU A 28 -6.35 -29.22 -8.60
N ASP A 29 -6.24 -30.38 -9.27
CA ASP A 29 -7.04 -30.68 -10.46
C ASP A 29 -8.53 -30.81 -10.13
N THR A 30 -8.84 -31.18 -8.89
CA THR A 30 -10.15 -30.98 -8.26
C THR A 30 -10.22 -29.52 -7.83
N LYS A 31 -11.35 -28.81 -7.98
CA LYS A 31 -11.53 -27.36 -7.66
C LYS A 31 -11.24 -26.95 -6.19
N GLU A 32 -10.58 -27.82 -5.43
CA GLU A 32 -10.01 -27.67 -4.12
C GLU A 32 -8.62 -27.00 -4.20
N ARG A 33 -8.13 -26.58 -3.04
CA ARG A 33 -6.82 -25.95 -2.89
C ARG A 33 -6.14 -26.43 -1.62
N VAL A 34 -4.82 -26.37 -1.62
CA VAL A 34 -3.98 -26.66 -0.46
C VAL A 34 -3.42 -25.37 0.11
N ASP A 35 -3.61 -25.16 1.41
CA ASP A 35 -3.30 -23.88 2.06
C ASP A 35 -1.85 -23.44 1.87
N VAL A 36 -0.89 -24.35 2.10
CA VAL A 36 0.54 -24.12 1.86
C VAL A 36 1.18 -25.36 1.25
N VAL A 37 2.01 -25.16 0.22
CA VAL A 37 2.86 -26.20 -0.37
C VAL A 37 4.33 -25.80 -0.36
N GLY A 38 5.22 -26.78 -0.41
CA GLY A 38 6.67 -26.57 -0.45
C GLY A 38 7.36 -27.33 -1.58
N TYR A 39 8.19 -26.62 -2.34
CA TYR A 39 9.02 -27.16 -3.42
C TYR A 39 10.47 -27.28 -2.95
N PHE A 40 10.98 -28.51 -2.85
CA PHE A 40 12.36 -28.75 -2.43
C PHE A 40 13.25 -29.04 -3.63
N LYS A 41 14.40 -28.35 -3.72
CA LYS A 41 15.36 -28.43 -4.84
C LYS A 41 14.75 -28.04 -6.19
N ASN A 42 13.87 -27.02 -6.22
CA ASN A 42 13.31 -26.43 -7.43
C ASN A 42 12.61 -27.43 -8.38
N LYS A 43 11.91 -28.42 -7.83
CA LYS A 43 11.09 -29.32 -8.63
C LYS A 43 9.83 -28.63 -9.15
N ILE A 44 9.30 -29.17 -10.24
CA ILE A 44 8.05 -28.71 -10.87
C ILE A 44 6.83 -29.01 -9.99
N ALA A 45 6.84 -30.13 -9.25
CA ALA A 45 5.75 -30.52 -8.36
C ALA A 45 6.16 -30.36 -6.89
N PRO A 46 5.23 -29.93 -6.01
CA PRO A 46 5.52 -29.74 -4.59
C PRO A 46 5.75 -31.06 -3.86
N ASP A 47 6.73 -31.07 -2.96
CA ASP A 47 7.08 -32.23 -2.11
C ASP A 47 6.34 -32.21 -0.77
N ILE A 48 5.83 -31.05 -0.35
CA ILE A 48 5.18 -30.83 0.95
C ILE A 48 3.81 -30.21 0.71
N GLY A 49 2.78 -30.73 1.36
CA GLY A 49 1.45 -30.12 1.44
C GLY A 49 1.02 -29.94 2.89
N ILE A 50 0.47 -28.78 3.22
CA ILE A 50 0.07 -28.36 4.56
C ILE A 50 -1.34 -27.78 4.48
N GLU A 51 -2.24 -28.27 5.32
CA GLU A 51 -3.56 -27.69 5.57
C GLU A 51 -3.59 -27.08 6.96
N VAL A 52 -4.21 -25.91 7.10
CA VAL A 52 -4.47 -25.26 8.38
C VAL A 52 -5.92 -25.50 8.74
N GLU A 53 -6.13 -26.42 9.67
CA GLU A 53 -7.45 -26.85 10.14
C GLU A 53 -7.80 -26.08 11.42
N LEU A 54 -8.56 -25.00 11.27
CA LEU A 54 -9.15 -24.23 12.38
C LEU A 54 -10.68 -24.24 12.36
N SER A 55 -11.26 -24.33 11.17
CA SER A 55 -12.71 -24.34 10.94
C SER A 55 -13.14 -25.30 9.84
N SER A 56 -12.21 -26.04 9.25
CA SER A 56 -12.44 -26.99 8.15
C SER A 56 -12.57 -28.41 8.69
N ASP A 57 -13.20 -29.29 7.92
CA ASP A 57 -13.35 -30.70 8.32
C ASP A 57 -12.02 -31.46 8.12
N PHE A 58 -11.46 -31.98 9.21
CA PHE A 58 -10.22 -32.76 9.21
C PHE A 58 -10.22 -33.90 8.16
N GLN A 59 -11.32 -34.65 8.04
CA GLN A 59 -11.39 -35.78 7.12
C GLN A 59 -11.29 -35.33 5.66
N HIS A 60 -11.95 -34.22 5.33
CA HIS A 60 -11.84 -33.58 4.03
C HIS A 60 -10.40 -33.18 3.71
N ASP A 61 -9.74 -32.46 4.62
CA ASP A 61 -8.38 -31.95 4.41
C ASP A 61 -7.33 -33.07 4.35
N ALA A 62 -7.47 -34.09 5.22
CA ALA A 62 -6.59 -35.25 5.19
C ALA A 62 -6.75 -36.07 3.89
N ALA A 63 -7.99 -36.25 3.41
CA ALA A 63 -8.25 -36.97 2.17
C ALA A 63 -7.71 -36.21 0.94
N LYS A 64 -7.82 -34.87 0.94
CA LYS A 64 -7.28 -33.97 -0.08
C LYS A 64 -5.75 -34.10 -0.20
N LEU A 65 -5.04 -34.04 0.93
CA LEU A 65 -3.59 -34.26 0.97
C LEU A 65 -3.19 -35.69 0.56
N ALA A 66 -3.95 -36.71 0.99
CA ALA A 66 -3.67 -38.11 0.68
C ALA A 66 -3.77 -38.42 -0.83
N LYS A 67 -4.71 -37.79 -1.53
CA LYS A 67 -4.92 -37.97 -2.98
C LYS A 67 -3.82 -37.37 -3.84
N THR A 68 -3.07 -36.39 -3.33
CA THR A 68 -2.04 -35.69 -4.10
C THR A 68 -0.74 -36.52 -4.12
N PRO A 69 -0.31 -37.07 -5.28
CA PRO A 69 0.80 -38.03 -5.33
C PRO A 69 2.18 -37.41 -5.12
N SER A 70 2.37 -36.14 -5.51
CA SER A 70 3.67 -35.46 -5.44
C SER A 70 4.11 -35.20 -4.00
N PHE A 71 3.17 -35.03 -3.08
CA PHE A 71 3.47 -34.79 -1.68
C PHE A 71 4.17 -36.01 -1.07
N LYS A 72 5.39 -35.80 -0.62
CA LYS A 72 6.11 -36.73 0.24
C LYS A 72 5.66 -36.56 1.68
N TRP A 73 5.49 -35.30 2.08
CA TRP A 73 5.06 -34.91 3.42
C TRP A 73 3.68 -34.27 3.35
N ARG A 74 2.79 -34.71 4.24
CA ARG A 74 1.40 -34.28 4.31
C ARG A 74 1.14 -33.89 5.74
N LEU A 75 0.85 -32.62 5.98
CA LEU A 75 0.71 -32.08 7.33
C LEU A 75 -0.65 -31.42 7.51
N ILE A 76 -1.24 -31.63 8.67
CA ILE A 76 -2.35 -30.85 9.18
C ILE A 76 -1.84 -30.05 10.38
N MET A 77 -2.00 -28.73 10.28
CA MET A 77 -1.72 -27.74 11.30
C MET A 77 -3.03 -27.38 11.98
N THR A 78 -3.15 -27.62 13.28
CA THR A 78 -4.43 -27.42 13.99
C THR A 78 -4.21 -27.09 15.47
N ASP A 79 -5.11 -26.27 15.99
CA ASP A 79 -5.26 -26.00 17.43
C ASP A 79 -6.40 -26.84 18.05
N ASP A 80 -7.19 -27.57 17.24
CA ASP A 80 -8.37 -28.34 17.67
C ASP A 80 -7.97 -29.58 18.51
N PRO A 81 -8.34 -29.63 19.81
CA PRO A 81 -8.03 -30.77 20.69
C PRO A 81 -8.42 -32.13 20.13
N ASP A 82 -9.53 -32.23 19.38
CA ASP A 82 -10.02 -33.51 18.86
C ASP A 82 -9.09 -34.02 17.75
N THR A 83 -8.75 -33.17 16.77
CA THR A 83 -7.73 -33.49 15.75
C THR A 83 -6.36 -33.76 16.38
N LEU A 84 -5.97 -32.99 17.40
CA LEU A 84 -4.71 -33.15 18.11
C LEU A 84 -4.58 -34.50 18.84
N SER A 85 -5.68 -35.15 19.21
CA SER A 85 -5.68 -36.49 19.81
C SER A 85 -5.17 -37.59 18.86
N LEU A 86 -5.14 -37.32 17.56
CA LEU A 86 -4.71 -38.26 16.51
C LEU A 86 -3.20 -38.22 16.23
N ARG A 87 -2.42 -37.48 17.03
CA ARG A 87 -0.97 -37.32 16.90
C ARG A 87 -0.17 -38.61 17.11
N PRO A 88 1.08 -38.67 16.57
CA PRO A 88 1.75 -37.66 15.71
C PRO A 88 1.44 -37.86 14.21
N VAL A 89 0.85 -39.00 13.87
CA VAL A 89 0.57 -39.45 12.49
C VAL A 89 -0.75 -40.22 12.48
N THR A 90 -1.60 -39.95 11.50
CA THR A 90 -2.73 -40.81 11.13
C THR A 90 -2.54 -41.39 9.72
N ASN A 91 -3.27 -42.46 9.39
CA ASN A 91 -3.27 -43.04 8.05
C ASN A 91 -4.60 -42.81 7.36
N VAL A 92 -4.58 -42.10 6.22
CA VAL A 92 -5.75 -41.84 5.39
C VAL A 92 -5.45 -42.31 3.97
N ASN A 93 -6.30 -43.17 3.41
CA ASN A 93 -6.11 -43.78 2.09
C ASN A 93 -4.73 -44.42 1.87
N GLY A 94 -4.18 -45.06 2.92
CA GLY A 94 -2.86 -45.69 2.88
C GLY A 94 -1.68 -44.71 2.84
N LYS A 95 -1.92 -43.41 3.09
CA LYS A 95 -0.90 -42.38 3.21
C LYS A 95 -0.82 -41.86 4.64
N SER A 96 0.40 -41.65 5.10
CA SER A 96 0.70 -41.02 6.39
C SER A 96 0.40 -39.51 6.31
N ILE A 97 -0.43 -39.03 7.24
CA ILE A 97 -0.72 -37.60 7.47
C ILE A 97 -0.21 -37.25 8.86
N GLU A 98 0.67 -36.27 8.95
CA GLU A 98 1.24 -35.80 10.20
C GLU A 98 0.41 -34.67 10.78
N ILE A 99 0.20 -34.69 12.10
CA ILE A 99 -0.59 -33.67 12.80
C ILE A 99 0.34 -32.92 13.74
N VAL A 100 0.41 -31.59 13.57
CA VAL A 100 1.35 -30.71 14.28
C VAL A 100 0.64 -29.46 14.79
N ARG A 101 1.18 -28.84 15.85
CA ARG A 101 0.63 -27.56 16.35
C ARG A 101 1.16 -26.47 15.43
N PRO A 102 0.47 -25.33 15.36
CA PRO A 102 0.99 -24.15 14.69
C PRO A 102 2.41 -23.78 15.15
N PRO A 103 3.21 -23.16 14.28
CA PRO A 103 4.62 -22.94 14.56
C PRO A 103 4.91 -21.98 15.71
N ASP A 104 3.95 -21.14 16.11
CA ASP A 104 4.08 -20.28 17.27
C ASP A 104 3.85 -20.99 18.61
N GLU A 105 3.18 -22.15 18.60
CA GLU A 105 2.99 -22.97 19.79
C GLU A 105 4.07 -24.04 19.95
N GLU A 106 4.52 -24.66 18.85
CA GLU A 106 5.43 -25.81 18.91
C GLU A 106 6.48 -25.80 17.79
N VAL A 107 7.69 -26.26 18.12
CA VAL A 107 8.81 -26.35 17.18
C VAL A 107 8.81 -27.62 16.31
N ALA A 108 7.83 -28.51 16.49
CA ALA A 108 7.80 -29.83 15.83
C ALA A 108 7.78 -29.72 14.30
N PHE A 109 7.04 -28.76 13.75
CA PHE A 109 7.06 -28.46 12.32
C PHE A 109 8.46 -28.04 11.85
N GLU A 110 9.07 -27.10 12.56
CA GLU A 110 10.40 -26.59 12.22
C GLU A 110 11.48 -27.67 12.29
N ALA A 111 11.44 -28.51 13.33
CA ALA A 111 12.34 -29.65 13.51
C ALA A 111 12.31 -30.60 12.30
N LYS A 112 11.11 -30.88 11.80
CA LYS A 112 10.87 -31.73 10.64
C LYS A 112 11.43 -31.12 9.35
N ILE A 113 11.20 -29.82 9.15
CA ILE A 113 11.78 -29.11 8.00
C ILE A 113 13.31 -29.12 8.05
N ARG A 114 13.93 -28.96 9.22
CA ARG A 114 15.39 -29.05 9.41
C ARG A 114 15.94 -30.43 9.06
N GLU A 115 15.26 -31.48 9.51
CA GLU A 115 15.65 -32.85 9.19
C GLU A 115 15.55 -33.11 7.68
N PHE A 116 14.42 -32.74 7.08
CA PHE A 116 14.15 -32.91 5.66
C PHE A 116 15.15 -32.18 4.76
N THR A 117 15.60 -30.99 5.19
CA THR A 117 16.57 -30.17 4.45
C THR A 117 18.03 -30.43 4.84
N ASN A 118 18.29 -31.36 5.78
CA ASN A 118 19.60 -31.62 6.38
C ASN A 118 20.27 -30.37 7.01
N GLN A 119 19.46 -29.52 7.65
CA GLN A 119 19.87 -28.26 8.29
C GLN A 119 19.74 -28.31 9.82
N ASN A 120 19.93 -29.50 10.41
CA ASN A 120 19.82 -29.74 11.86
C ASN A 120 20.73 -28.85 12.73
N LYS A 121 21.78 -28.25 12.16
CA LYS A 121 22.73 -27.35 12.84
C LYS A 121 22.42 -25.85 12.67
N ARG A 122 21.44 -25.47 11.85
CA ARG A 122 21.06 -24.06 11.62
C ARG A 122 20.43 -23.46 12.89
N THR A 123 20.40 -22.14 13.06
CA THR A 123 19.63 -21.51 14.14
C THR A 123 18.13 -21.81 13.98
N TRP A 124 17.35 -21.88 15.07
CA TRP A 124 15.91 -22.08 14.94
C TRP A 124 15.23 -20.78 14.46
N PHE A 125 14.25 -20.88 13.56
CA PHE A 125 13.40 -19.79 13.11
C PHE A 125 12.66 -19.17 14.30
N ASN A 126 12.12 -19.98 15.21
CA ASN A 126 11.46 -19.46 16.41
C ASN A 126 12.41 -18.72 17.37
N GLU A 127 13.71 -19.02 17.38
CA GLU A 127 14.69 -18.20 18.12
C GLU A 127 14.90 -16.83 17.47
N PHE A 128 14.80 -16.75 16.14
CA PHE A 128 14.83 -15.50 15.40
C PHE A 128 13.57 -14.66 15.65
N LYS A 129 12.37 -15.28 15.59
CA LYS A 129 11.10 -14.63 15.97
C LYS A 129 11.13 -14.10 17.41
N LYS A 130 11.64 -14.89 18.37
CA LYS A 130 11.84 -14.45 19.77
C LYS A 130 12.88 -13.33 19.93
N ARG A 131 13.80 -13.13 18.98
CA ARG A 131 14.70 -11.96 18.97
C ARG A 131 14.02 -10.72 18.40
N ILE A 132 13.14 -10.89 17.42
CA ILE A 132 12.33 -9.82 16.81
C ILE A 132 11.20 -9.35 17.76
N ASP A 133 10.64 -10.26 18.55
CA ASP A 133 9.59 -9.97 19.54
C ASP A 133 10.14 -9.48 20.90
N ARG A 134 11.47 -9.41 21.06
CA ARG A 134 12.03 -8.64 22.17
C ARG A 134 11.67 -7.18 21.93
N GLU A 135 11.06 -6.55 22.94
CA GLU A 135 10.86 -5.11 23.00
C GLU A 135 12.08 -4.38 22.44
N PRO A 136 11.86 -3.28 21.69
CA PRO A 136 12.94 -2.55 21.04
C PRO A 136 14.02 -2.33 22.10
N GLN A 137 15.17 -2.99 21.91
CA GLN A 137 16.31 -2.68 22.72
C GLN A 137 16.57 -1.20 22.45
N THR A 138 16.30 -0.39 23.47
CA THR A 138 16.74 0.98 23.60
C THR A 138 18.27 0.96 23.65
N GLY A 139 18.86 0.66 22.50
CA GLY A 139 20.27 0.65 22.20
C GLY A 139 20.48 1.77 21.21
N THR A 140 20.99 2.89 21.71
CA THR A 140 21.27 4.17 21.03
C THR A 140 22.35 4.10 19.94
N LYS A 141 22.59 2.94 19.32
CA LYS A 141 23.57 2.79 18.24
C LYS A 141 22.85 2.72 16.91
N ASP A 142 23.26 3.58 15.98
CA ASP A 142 22.78 3.54 14.61
C ASP A 142 23.16 2.21 13.95
N PRO A 143 22.21 1.37 13.47
CA PRO A 143 22.50 0.11 12.82
C PRO A 143 22.88 0.30 11.35
N LEU A 144 22.74 1.50 10.77
CA LEU A 144 23.06 1.75 9.36
C LEU A 144 24.56 1.57 9.06
N PRO A 145 25.52 2.07 9.87
CA PRO A 145 26.94 1.79 9.68
C PRO A 145 27.28 0.29 9.71
N ASP A 146 26.81 -0.42 10.74
CA ASP A 146 27.08 -1.86 10.89
C ASP A 146 26.46 -2.66 9.71
N PHE A 147 25.29 -2.25 9.23
CA PHE A 147 24.68 -2.81 8.02
C PHE A 147 25.50 -2.52 6.76
N ILE A 148 25.98 -1.30 6.57
CA ILE A 148 26.80 -0.94 5.40
C ILE A 148 28.10 -1.75 5.37
N ASP A 149 28.75 -1.92 6.52
CA ASP A 149 29.96 -2.72 6.61
C ASP A 149 29.67 -4.20 6.33
N GLU A 150 28.55 -4.73 6.83
CA GLU A 150 28.07 -6.08 6.49
C GLU A 150 27.89 -6.25 4.97
N ILE A 151 27.25 -5.29 4.29
CA ILE A 151 27.06 -5.32 2.83
C ILE A 151 28.41 -5.32 2.08
N ARG A 152 29.37 -4.49 2.51
CA ARG A 152 30.72 -4.45 1.92
C ARG A 152 31.46 -5.77 2.12
N ASP A 153 31.36 -6.37 3.30
CA ASP A 153 32.00 -7.66 3.62
C ASP A 153 31.43 -8.80 2.77
N GLN A 154 30.16 -8.72 2.37
CA GLN A 154 29.54 -9.66 1.42
C GLN A 154 29.92 -9.38 -0.04
N GLY A 155 30.68 -8.31 -0.33
CA GLY A 155 31.04 -7.90 -1.69
C GLY A 155 29.85 -7.43 -2.53
N LEU A 156 28.81 -6.89 -1.87
CA LEU A 156 27.60 -6.38 -2.50
C LEU A 156 27.68 -4.86 -2.71
N ASP A 157 26.88 -4.34 -3.66
CA ASP A 157 26.81 -2.90 -3.92
C ASP A 157 25.93 -2.18 -2.87
N VAL A 158 26.56 -1.33 -2.06
CA VAL A 158 25.90 -0.56 -0.99
C VAL A 158 24.85 0.39 -1.54
N ASP A 159 25.13 1.08 -2.64
CA ASP A 159 24.22 2.08 -3.21
C ASP A 159 22.99 1.39 -3.80
N MET A 160 23.20 0.24 -4.46
CA MET A 160 22.11 -0.59 -4.96
C MET A 160 21.25 -1.15 -3.82
N VAL A 161 21.84 -1.65 -2.74
CA VAL A 161 21.11 -2.12 -1.56
C VAL A 161 20.28 -1.00 -0.93
N LYS A 162 20.88 0.19 -0.74
CA LYS A 162 20.17 1.36 -0.22
C LYS A 162 19.02 1.77 -1.13
N ASP A 163 19.24 1.76 -2.44
CA ASP A 163 18.19 2.05 -3.42
C ASP A 163 17.05 1.04 -3.39
N ILE A 164 17.37 -0.25 -3.25
CA ILE A 164 16.36 -1.31 -3.11
C ILE A 164 15.50 -1.08 -1.87
N VAL A 165 16.13 -0.87 -0.70
CA VAL A 165 15.41 -0.64 0.56
C VAL A 165 14.56 0.63 0.47
N PHE A 166 15.11 1.72 -0.07
CA PHE A 166 14.39 2.98 -0.28
C PHE A 166 13.14 2.80 -1.16
N ARG A 167 13.26 2.19 -2.33
CA ARG A 167 12.11 1.97 -3.23
C ARG A 167 11.09 0.99 -2.65
N THR A 168 11.56 -0.03 -1.94
CA THR A 168 10.69 -0.98 -1.21
C THR A 168 9.85 -0.26 -0.16
N ALA A 169 10.41 0.75 0.52
CA ALA A 169 9.66 1.59 1.46
C ALA A 169 8.56 2.42 0.79
N LEU A 170 8.78 2.84 -0.47
CA LEU A 170 7.95 3.77 -1.22
C LEU A 170 7.08 3.07 -2.28
N GLY A 171 6.44 1.96 -1.91
CA GLY A 171 5.47 1.29 -2.79
C GLY A 171 6.04 0.14 -3.62
N GLY A 172 7.29 -0.26 -3.37
CA GLY A 172 7.86 -1.50 -3.89
C GLY A 172 8.78 -1.33 -5.10
N ILE A 173 9.50 -2.40 -5.40
CA ILE A 173 10.22 -2.58 -6.66
C ILE A 173 9.47 -3.63 -7.44
N HIS A 174 9.09 -3.33 -8.68
CA HIS A 174 8.50 -4.31 -9.58
C HIS A 174 9.64 -4.96 -10.38
N LEU A 175 9.99 -6.19 -10.03
CA LEU A 175 10.97 -6.98 -10.79
C LEU A 175 10.26 -8.10 -11.54
N GLY A 176 10.43 -8.14 -12.86
CA GLY A 176 9.96 -9.22 -13.73
C GLY A 176 8.47 -9.16 -14.15
N PHE A 177 8.18 -9.74 -15.32
CA PHE A 177 6.84 -10.08 -15.80
C PHE A 177 6.79 -11.60 -16.01
N TYR A 178 5.85 -12.30 -15.37
CA TYR A 178 5.65 -13.74 -15.58
C TYR A 178 4.48 -14.00 -16.53
N ALA A 179 4.70 -14.00 -17.84
CA ALA A 179 3.70 -14.59 -18.75
C ALA A 179 3.86 -16.11 -18.74
N GLN A 180 2.87 -16.86 -18.23
CA GLN A 180 2.79 -18.29 -18.49
C GLN A 180 2.08 -18.51 -19.83
N GLY A 181 2.87 -18.57 -20.90
CA GLY A 181 2.41 -19.00 -22.22
C GLY A 181 2.66 -20.50 -22.43
N THR A 182 1.64 -21.20 -22.92
CA THR A 182 1.76 -22.45 -23.67
C THR A 182 3.05 -22.57 -24.48
N VAL A 183 3.64 -23.78 -24.45
CA VAL A 183 4.83 -24.23 -25.18
C VAL A 183 5.02 -23.48 -26.50
N GLY A 184 6.05 -22.63 -26.58
CA GLY A 184 6.51 -22.04 -27.85
C GLY A 184 6.86 -20.55 -27.88
N THR A 185 6.80 -19.81 -26.77
CA THR A 185 7.27 -18.41 -26.74
C THR A 185 8.20 -18.17 -25.56
N GLU A 186 9.50 -18.09 -25.84
CA GLU A 186 10.52 -17.65 -24.89
C GLU A 186 10.32 -16.16 -24.60
N TYR A 187 10.28 -15.78 -23.32
CA TYR A 187 10.38 -14.38 -22.92
C TYR A 187 11.36 -14.21 -21.76
N TYR A 188 12.22 -13.21 -21.94
CA TYR A 188 13.28 -12.77 -21.05
C TYR A 188 12.75 -11.63 -20.16
N GLY A 189 12.26 -11.94 -18.96
CA GLY A 189 12.53 -11.09 -17.80
C GLY A 189 13.93 -11.46 -17.31
N SER A 190 14.77 -10.52 -16.90
CA SER A 190 16.16 -10.85 -16.50
C SER A 190 16.14 -12.06 -15.56
N THR A 191 16.75 -13.16 -15.99
CA THR A 191 16.76 -14.46 -15.30
C THR A 191 17.44 -14.43 -13.93
N GLU A 192 17.97 -13.27 -13.52
CA GLU A 192 18.76 -13.10 -12.32
C GLU A 192 18.14 -12.01 -11.44
N VAL A 193 17.59 -12.44 -10.30
CA VAL A 193 17.31 -11.54 -9.18
C VAL A 193 18.66 -11.01 -8.68
N PRO A 194 18.84 -9.69 -8.52
CA PRO A 194 20.11 -9.15 -8.03
C PRO A 194 20.53 -9.79 -6.71
N ARG A 195 21.82 -10.02 -6.53
CA ARG A 195 22.36 -10.68 -5.33
C ARG A 195 22.03 -9.88 -4.07
N GLU A 196 21.93 -8.57 -4.20
CA GLU A 196 21.50 -7.60 -3.20
C GLU A 196 20.07 -7.88 -2.72
N VAL A 197 19.13 -8.13 -3.65
CA VAL A 197 17.74 -8.49 -3.32
C VAL A 197 17.70 -9.85 -2.62
N LEU A 198 18.43 -10.84 -3.13
CA LEU A 198 18.51 -12.17 -2.52
C LEU A 198 19.07 -12.10 -1.10
N TYR A 199 20.09 -11.28 -0.88
CA TYR A 199 20.70 -11.07 0.42
C TYR A 199 19.75 -10.38 1.39
N LEU A 200 19.09 -9.28 0.96
CA LEU A 200 18.09 -8.58 1.78
C LEU A 200 16.93 -9.49 2.20
N ARG A 201 16.50 -10.40 1.31
CA ARG A 201 15.51 -11.44 1.65
C ARG A 201 16.06 -12.44 2.65
N ALA A 202 17.28 -12.93 2.44
CA ALA A 202 17.92 -13.88 3.35
C ALA A 202 18.13 -13.30 4.76
N ARG A 203 18.37 -11.98 4.86
CA ARG A 203 18.46 -11.22 6.11
C ARG A 203 17.09 -10.84 6.68
N ASN A 204 15.99 -11.27 6.05
CA ASN A 204 14.62 -10.99 6.46
C ASN A 204 14.29 -9.49 6.56
N LEU A 205 14.90 -8.65 5.71
CA LEU A 205 14.61 -7.22 5.63
C LEU A 205 13.51 -6.90 4.63
N ILE A 206 13.40 -7.71 3.58
CA ILE A 206 12.36 -7.58 2.56
C ILE A 206 11.67 -8.92 2.33
N PHE A 207 10.37 -8.86 2.06
CA PHE A 207 9.53 -9.96 1.64
C PHE A 207 9.07 -9.73 0.20
N GLU A 208 8.88 -10.82 -0.53
CA GLU A 208 8.34 -10.80 -1.89
C GLU A 208 6.88 -11.28 -1.82
N ASP A 209 5.94 -10.45 -2.28
CA ASP A 209 4.61 -10.88 -2.67
C ASP A 209 4.55 -10.99 -4.19
N ARG A 210 3.62 -11.80 -4.70
CA ARG A 210 3.41 -11.99 -6.14
C ARG A 210 1.95 -11.75 -6.52
N PRO A 211 1.44 -10.52 -6.35
CA PRO A 211 0.06 -10.21 -6.73
C PRO A 211 -0.13 -10.31 -8.25
N GLY A 212 -1.31 -10.80 -8.65
CA GLY A 212 -1.72 -10.97 -10.05
C GLY A 212 -2.53 -12.26 -10.26
N ARG A 213 -3.68 -12.16 -10.95
CA ARG A 213 -4.61 -13.29 -11.19
C ARG A 213 -4.81 -13.66 -12.65
N SER A 214 -4.29 -12.89 -13.62
CA SER A 214 -4.60 -13.13 -15.03
C SER A 214 -3.43 -13.65 -15.86
N TYR A 215 -3.79 -14.58 -16.76
CA TYR A 215 -2.94 -15.24 -17.75
C TYR A 215 -2.21 -14.24 -18.67
N ASP A 216 -2.80 -13.05 -18.88
CA ASP A 216 -2.35 -12.07 -19.88
C ASP A 216 -1.38 -11.01 -19.34
N THR A 217 -1.39 -10.73 -18.03
CA THR A 217 -0.62 -9.62 -17.42
C THR A 217 0.60 -10.08 -16.63
N GLY A 218 0.59 -11.37 -16.26
CA GLY A 218 1.64 -12.03 -15.50
C GLY A 218 1.67 -11.66 -14.01
N ARG A 219 2.29 -12.54 -13.20
CA ARG A 219 2.59 -12.21 -11.79
C ARG A 219 3.70 -11.16 -11.75
N GLN A 220 3.63 -10.21 -10.83
CA GLN A 220 4.69 -9.24 -10.56
C GLN A 220 5.26 -9.48 -9.18
N SER A 221 6.58 -9.51 -9.04
CA SER A 221 7.21 -9.53 -7.72
C SER A 221 7.14 -8.13 -7.14
N ILE A 222 6.39 -7.96 -6.05
CA ILE A 222 6.36 -6.72 -5.26
C ILE A 222 7.07 -6.98 -3.94
N TYR A 223 8.04 -6.14 -3.62
CA TYR A 223 8.78 -6.26 -2.37
C TYR A 223 8.17 -5.36 -1.27
N TYR A 224 8.13 -5.87 -0.05
CA TYR A 224 7.67 -5.17 1.15
C TYR A 224 8.72 -5.27 2.26
N LEU A 225 8.79 -4.25 3.12
CA LEU A 225 9.72 -4.26 4.25
C LEU A 225 9.18 -5.09 5.42
N SER A 226 10.08 -5.86 6.05
CA SER A 226 9.87 -6.38 7.40
C SER A 226 9.91 -5.25 8.44
N ARG A 227 9.67 -5.56 9.72
CA ARG A 227 9.83 -4.58 10.81
C ARG A 227 11.25 -4.01 10.85
N ASP A 228 12.26 -4.88 10.89
CA ASP A 228 13.68 -4.47 10.88
C ASP A 228 14.05 -3.75 9.58
N GLY A 229 13.42 -4.14 8.46
CA GLY A 229 13.56 -3.44 7.18
C GLY A 229 13.02 -2.00 7.22
N ARG A 230 11.95 -1.72 7.99
CA ARG A 230 11.39 -0.37 8.14
C ARG A 230 12.32 0.54 8.92
N ASP A 231 12.86 0.09 10.06
CA ASP A 231 13.78 0.90 10.86
C ASP A 231 15.04 1.27 10.07
N LEU A 232 15.54 0.34 9.24
CA LEU A 232 16.66 0.60 8.35
C LEU A 232 16.27 1.54 7.19
N ALA A 233 15.08 1.35 6.61
CA ALA A 233 14.58 2.19 5.54
C ALA A 233 14.39 3.63 5.97
N GLU A 234 13.88 3.89 7.18
CA GLU A 234 13.74 5.25 7.71
C GLU A 234 15.09 5.97 7.75
N ARG A 235 16.15 5.29 8.21
CA ARG A 235 17.51 5.86 8.25
C ARG A 235 18.08 6.12 6.87
N ILE A 236 17.85 5.20 5.92
CA ILE A 236 18.27 5.35 4.52
C ILE A 236 17.52 6.51 3.84
N ILE A 237 16.23 6.66 4.12
CA ILE A 237 15.41 7.77 3.62
C ILE A 237 15.96 9.10 4.18
N ASP A 238 16.19 9.18 5.50
CA ASP A 238 16.72 10.38 6.14
C ASP A 238 18.12 10.75 5.61
N GLU A 239 19.00 9.78 5.45
CA GLU A 239 20.33 9.98 4.83
C GLU A 239 20.20 10.50 3.40
N ARG A 240 19.34 9.88 2.58
CA ARG A 240 19.12 10.29 1.19
C ARG A 240 18.53 11.69 1.07
N ILE A 241 17.59 12.06 1.94
CA ILE A 241 17.04 13.42 1.98
C ILE A 241 18.13 14.43 2.37
N ARG A 242 18.98 14.12 3.36
CA ARG A 242 20.12 14.99 3.72
C ARG A 242 21.10 15.16 2.56
N GLU A 243 21.45 14.09 1.86
CA GLU A 243 22.36 14.13 0.71
C GLU A 243 21.78 14.92 -0.48
N LYS A 244 20.45 14.96 -0.61
CA LYS A 244 19.73 15.60 -1.71
C LYS A 244 19.00 16.88 -1.26
N GLU A 245 19.37 17.44 -0.11
CA GLU A 245 18.67 18.58 0.51
C GLU A 245 18.62 19.80 -0.42
N GLU A 246 19.71 20.11 -1.14
CA GLU A 246 19.72 21.21 -2.11
C GLU A 246 18.70 21.00 -3.23
N LYS A 247 18.58 19.77 -3.76
CA LYS A 247 17.59 19.44 -4.80
C LYS A 247 16.17 19.56 -4.25
N LEU A 248 15.93 19.09 -3.02
CA LEU A 248 14.65 19.25 -2.35
C LEU A 248 14.27 20.74 -2.23
N LEU A 249 15.20 21.58 -1.75
CA LEU A 249 14.98 23.02 -1.64
C LEU A 249 14.75 23.69 -3.01
N GLN A 250 15.41 23.23 -4.07
CA GLN A 250 15.16 23.72 -5.43
C GLN A 250 13.74 23.37 -5.91
N ILE A 251 13.25 22.16 -5.62
CA ILE A 251 11.88 21.74 -5.94
C ILE A 251 10.88 22.62 -5.17
N ILE A 252 11.07 22.76 -3.85
CA ILE A 252 10.21 23.57 -3.00
C ILE A 252 10.15 25.01 -3.52
N ARG A 253 11.29 25.65 -3.80
CA ARG A 253 11.33 27.02 -4.37
C ARG A 253 10.66 27.13 -5.73
N LYS A 254 10.73 26.09 -6.56
CA LYS A 254 10.14 26.10 -7.91
C LYS A 254 8.61 26.11 -7.86
N TYR A 255 8.01 25.33 -6.95
CA TYR A 255 6.56 25.17 -6.86
C TYR A 255 5.91 26.04 -5.78
N GLY A 256 6.68 26.49 -4.79
CA GLY A 256 6.21 27.17 -3.59
C GLY A 256 5.81 26.18 -2.50
N ASP A 257 5.97 26.58 -1.23
CA ASP A 257 5.70 25.74 -0.06
C ASP A 257 4.26 25.23 -0.04
N SER A 258 3.28 26.11 -0.30
CA SER A 258 1.87 25.73 -0.37
C SER A 258 1.61 24.64 -1.39
N ALA A 259 2.10 24.79 -2.62
CA ALA A 259 1.86 23.81 -3.68
C ALA A 259 2.48 22.45 -3.34
N PHE A 260 3.68 22.48 -2.75
CA PHE A 260 4.41 21.29 -2.34
C PHE A 260 3.67 20.56 -1.21
N LEU A 261 3.28 21.27 -0.15
CA LEU A 261 2.54 20.73 1.00
C LEU A 261 1.18 20.18 0.59
N ILE A 262 0.39 20.94 -0.18
CA ILE A 262 -0.91 20.48 -0.70
C ILE A 262 -0.75 19.17 -1.47
N SER A 263 0.29 19.09 -2.31
CA SER A 263 0.57 17.88 -3.11
C SER A 263 0.86 16.67 -2.24
N LEU A 264 1.72 16.83 -1.22
CA LEU A 264 2.11 15.74 -0.32
C LEU A 264 0.96 15.29 0.59
N LEU A 265 0.25 16.24 1.19
CA LEU A 265 -0.84 15.96 2.14
C LEU A 265 -2.08 15.43 1.41
N GLY A 266 -2.52 16.07 0.33
CA GLY A 266 -3.77 15.71 -0.33
C GLY A 266 -3.78 14.30 -0.92
N GLN A 267 -2.60 13.74 -1.19
CA GLN A 267 -2.41 12.38 -1.70
C GLN A 267 -1.68 11.46 -0.70
N MET A 268 -1.43 11.91 0.54
CA MET A 268 -0.74 11.15 1.58
C MET A 268 0.59 10.52 1.10
N GLY A 269 1.37 11.30 0.35
CA GLY A 269 2.63 10.83 -0.22
C GLY A 269 2.51 9.83 -1.39
N ARG A 270 1.32 9.59 -1.94
CA ARG A 270 1.09 8.62 -3.04
C ARG A 270 0.11 9.15 -4.11
N PHE A 271 0.61 9.39 -5.32
CA PHE A 271 -0.19 9.88 -6.44
C PHE A 271 -0.23 8.88 -7.59
N VAL A 272 -1.42 8.62 -8.15
CA VAL A 272 -1.58 7.78 -9.36
C VAL A 272 -2.00 8.65 -10.54
N ASP A 273 -1.12 8.75 -11.53
CA ASP A 273 -1.37 9.41 -12.81
C ASP A 273 -2.04 8.42 -13.77
N ARG A 274 -3.38 8.34 -13.69
CA ARG A 274 -4.14 7.46 -14.59
C ARG A 274 -4.23 8.04 -15.99
N ALA A 275 -3.82 7.25 -16.99
CA ALA A 275 -3.90 7.61 -18.40
C ALA A 275 -5.36 7.79 -18.90
N ASP A 276 -6.35 7.17 -18.23
CA ASP A 276 -7.75 7.11 -18.68
C ASP A 276 -8.77 7.71 -17.68
N LEU A 277 -8.31 8.63 -16.82
CA LEU A 277 -9.27 9.42 -16.03
C LEU A 277 -10.16 10.29 -16.94
N SER A 278 -9.73 10.62 -18.15
CA SER A 278 -10.60 11.27 -19.14
C SER A 278 -11.79 10.37 -19.53
N GLY A 279 -11.62 9.06 -19.74
CA GLY A 279 -12.72 8.14 -20.05
C GLY A 279 -13.63 7.84 -18.86
N PHE A 280 -13.07 7.69 -17.65
CA PHE A 280 -13.85 7.40 -16.44
C PHE A 280 -14.59 8.62 -15.88
N LEU A 281 -14.04 9.82 -16.03
CA LEU A 281 -14.71 11.10 -15.70
C LEU A 281 -15.72 11.50 -16.78
N ASN A 282 -15.50 11.16 -18.07
CA ASN A 282 -16.43 11.49 -19.16
C ASN A 282 -17.63 10.52 -19.29
N ASN A 283 -17.54 9.29 -18.79
CA ASN A 283 -18.62 8.29 -18.93
C ASN A 283 -19.65 8.32 -17.78
N TYR A 284 -19.47 9.19 -16.78
CA TYR A 284 -20.54 9.56 -15.85
C TYR A 284 -21.07 10.94 -16.26
N PRO A 285 -22.27 11.05 -16.85
CA PRO A 285 -22.83 12.30 -17.36
C PRO A 285 -23.29 13.27 -16.26
N TYR A 286 -22.81 13.10 -15.02
CA TYR A 286 -23.01 14.07 -13.95
C TYR A 286 -21.81 15.02 -13.96
N SER A 287 -22.00 16.16 -14.63
CA SER A 287 -21.12 17.33 -14.57
C SER A 287 -20.65 17.60 -13.13
N GLY A 288 -19.37 17.42 -12.87
CA GLY A 288 -18.79 17.74 -11.57
C GLY A 288 -17.42 17.11 -11.38
N ILE A 289 -16.53 17.83 -10.69
CA ILE A 289 -15.29 17.30 -10.12
C ILE A 289 -15.68 16.05 -9.31
N GLN A 290 -15.24 14.85 -9.72
CA GLN A 290 -15.36 13.69 -8.86
C GLN A 290 -14.42 13.90 -7.68
N LEU A 291 -14.95 14.46 -6.60
CA LEU A 291 -14.29 14.40 -5.32
C LEU A 291 -14.11 12.91 -4.98
N PRO A 292 -12.97 12.53 -4.36
CA PRO A 292 -12.79 11.18 -3.89
C PRO A 292 -14.03 10.83 -3.09
N SER A 293 -14.67 9.71 -3.46
CA SER A 293 -15.87 9.27 -2.76
C SER A 293 -15.53 9.28 -1.26
N VAL A 294 -16.42 9.86 -0.46
CA VAL A 294 -16.41 9.84 1.02
C VAL A 294 -16.61 8.40 1.54
N GLY A 295 -16.18 7.41 0.76
CA GLY A 295 -16.25 6.00 1.01
C GLY A 295 -15.19 5.61 2.03
N VAL A 296 -15.52 5.82 3.31
CA VAL A 296 -15.32 4.93 4.47
C VAL A 296 -13.93 4.35 4.77
N SER A 297 -12.88 4.59 3.98
CA SER A 297 -11.50 4.14 4.26
C SER A 297 -10.50 5.26 4.50
N TRP A 298 -10.91 6.53 4.40
CA TRP A 298 -10.11 7.71 4.78
C TRP A 298 -10.31 8.11 6.24
N ASN A 299 -11.03 7.29 7.03
CA ASN A 299 -11.43 7.61 8.40
C ASN A 299 -10.30 7.50 9.43
N GLU A 300 -9.07 7.25 9.02
CA GLU A 300 -7.92 7.20 9.92
C GLU A 300 -6.77 7.98 9.28
N VAL A 301 -6.72 9.29 9.56
CA VAL A 301 -5.44 10.00 9.43
C VAL A 301 -4.44 9.26 10.31
N PRO A 302 -3.27 8.84 9.77
CA PRO A 302 -2.27 8.16 10.57
C PRO A 302 -1.99 8.92 11.86
N ARG A 303 -2.07 8.23 13.01
CA ARG A 303 -1.99 8.85 14.34
C ARG A 303 -0.73 9.71 14.52
N ASP A 304 0.37 9.29 13.92
CA ASP A 304 1.63 10.03 13.90
C ASP A 304 1.55 11.35 13.14
N LEU A 305 0.73 11.48 12.09
CA LEU A 305 0.53 12.77 11.42
C LEU A 305 -0.17 13.78 12.32
N VAL A 306 -1.10 13.30 13.14
CA VAL A 306 -1.79 14.10 14.15
C VAL A 306 -0.84 14.47 15.30
N GLU A 307 -0.13 13.49 15.85
CA GLU A 307 0.69 13.68 17.05
C GLU A 307 2.04 14.38 16.80
N GLU A 308 2.68 14.15 15.66
CA GLU A 308 4.01 14.70 15.34
C GLU A 308 3.93 16.01 14.54
N PHE A 309 2.93 16.18 13.68
CA PHE A 309 2.85 17.30 12.74
C PHE A 309 1.58 18.15 12.87
N ASN A 310 0.69 17.83 13.82
CA ASN A 310 -0.59 18.51 14.03
C ASN A 310 -1.48 18.54 12.76
N ILE A 311 -1.36 17.51 11.91
CA ILE A 311 -2.18 17.38 10.70
C ILE A 311 -3.41 16.57 11.06
N ASP A 312 -4.54 17.27 11.21
CA ASP A 312 -5.83 16.67 11.51
C ASP A 312 -6.58 16.16 10.26
N TYR A 313 -7.77 15.62 10.50
CA TYR A 313 -8.68 15.14 9.45
C TYR A 313 -9.12 16.26 8.50
N GLU A 314 -9.35 17.47 9.00
CA GLU A 314 -9.85 18.59 8.20
C GLU A 314 -8.81 19.06 7.19
N ILE A 315 -7.55 19.21 7.63
CA ILE A 315 -6.42 19.59 6.75
C ILE A 315 -6.21 18.53 5.67
N THR A 316 -6.23 17.26 6.07
CA THR A 316 -6.11 16.13 5.15
C THR A 316 -7.20 16.17 4.10
N TYR A 317 -8.46 16.27 4.51
CA TYR A 317 -9.59 16.25 3.59
C TYR A 317 -9.62 17.49 2.68
N THR A 318 -9.32 18.67 3.22
CA THR A 318 -9.23 19.92 2.46
C THR A 318 -8.18 19.81 1.35
N THR A 319 -6.98 19.33 1.67
CA THR A 319 -5.92 19.15 0.68
C THR A 319 -6.23 18.03 -0.32
N SER A 320 -6.94 16.97 0.09
CA SER A 320 -7.42 15.93 -0.83
C SER A 320 -8.45 16.46 -1.83
N VAL A 321 -9.37 17.33 -1.40
CA VAL A 321 -10.31 18.03 -2.30
C VAL A 321 -9.56 18.87 -3.33
N VAL A 322 -8.57 19.66 -2.88
CA VAL A 322 -7.75 20.51 -3.76
C VAL A 322 -6.99 19.67 -4.78
N THR A 323 -6.27 18.63 -4.34
CA THR A 323 -5.48 17.76 -5.24
C THR A 323 -6.32 16.95 -6.22
N SER A 324 -7.59 16.70 -5.90
CA SER A 324 -8.54 16.06 -6.81
C SER A 324 -9.14 17.01 -7.86
N SER A 325 -8.96 18.33 -7.66
CA SER A 325 -9.44 19.34 -8.60
C SER A 325 -8.65 19.32 -9.92
N PRO A 326 -9.33 19.44 -11.08
CA PRO A 326 -8.65 19.57 -12.38
C PRO A 326 -7.66 20.75 -12.43
N LEU A 327 -7.93 21.84 -11.69
CA LEU A 327 -7.09 23.05 -11.69
C LEU A 327 -5.73 22.84 -11.02
N PHE A 328 -5.60 21.86 -10.10
CA PHE A 328 -4.36 21.60 -9.37
C PHE A 328 -3.62 20.34 -9.85
N ARG A 329 -4.31 19.45 -10.58
CA ARG A 329 -3.82 18.12 -10.94
C ARG A 329 -2.48 18.12 -11.68
N GLU A 330 -2.26 19.09 -12.56
CA GLU A 330 -0.99 19.20 -13.30
C GLU A 330 0.16 19.62 -12.37
N THR A 331 -0.07 20.56 -11.45
CA THR A 331 0.92 20.94 -10.43
C THR A 331 1.28 19.74 -9.55
N LEU A 332 0.28 19.00 -9.07
CA LEU A 332 0.46 17.77 -8.31
C LEU A 332 1.39 16.78 -9.05
N LYS A 333 1.07 16.48 -10.31
CA LYS A 333 1.87 15.58 -11.15
C LYS A 333 3.31 16.06 -11.29
N GLN A 334 3.51 17.36 -11.52
CA GLN A 334 4.84 17.94 -11.68
C GLN A 334 5.67 17.89 -10.40
N VAL A 335 5.05 18.09 -9.22
CA VAL A 335 5.74 17.98 -7.93
C VAL A 335 6.25 16.56 -7.71
N TYR A 336 5.39 15.54 -7.90
CA TYR A 336 5.78 14.14 -7.73
C TYR A 336 6.85 13.69 -8.73
N LYS A 337 6.75 14.12 -9.99
CA LYS A 337 7.79 13.85 -10.99
C LYS A 337 9.12 14.48 -10.60
N ALA A 338 9.12 15.74 -10.16
CA ALA A 338 10.34 16.41 -9.72
C ALA A 338 11.00 15.70 -8.53
N LEU A 339 10.21 15.20 -7.58
CA LEU A 339 10.71 14.38 -6.47
C LEU A 339 11.36 13.08 -6.95
N THR A 340 10.71 12.36 -7.87
CA THR A 340 11.28 11.13 -8.46
C THR A 340 12.57 11.42 -9.24
N ASP A 341 12.58 12.45 -10.11
CA ASP A 341 13.75 12.85 -10.89
C ASP A 341 14.94 13.25 -9.99
N ALA A 342 14.65 13.82 -8.82
CA ALA A 342 15.65 14.15 -7.81
C ALA A 342 16.11 12.97 -6.97
N GLN A 343 15.56 11.76 -7.19
CA GLN A 343 15.78 10.55 -6.39
C GLN A 343 15.28 10.69 -4.94
N LEU A 344 14.26 11.53 -4.73
CA LEU A 344 13.57 11.76 -3.46
C LEU A 344 12.19 11.09 -3.41
N GLY A 345 11.76 10.48 -4.51
CA GLY A 345 10.55 9.68 -4.63
C GLY A 345 10.81 8.40 -5.42
N ASN A 346 9.76 7.63 -5.64
CA ASN A 346 9.75 6.41 -6.43
C ASN A 346 8.63 6.46 -7.46
N GLU A 347 8.89 5.99 -8.67
CA GLU A 347 7.89 5.79 -9.72
C GLU A 347 7.76 4.30 -10.01
N THR A 348 6.53 3.81 -9.96
CA THR A 348 6.16 2.43 -10.25
C THR A 348 4.93 2.41 -11.14
N LYS A 349 4.55 1.22 -11.63
CA LYS A 349 3.32 1.06 -12.40
C LYS A 349 2.16 0.70 -11.47
N ALA A 350 1.04 1.39 -11.61
CA ALA A 350 -0.20 1.03 -10.93
C ALA A 350 -0.96 -0.03 -11.73
N PHE A 351 -1.48 -1.05 -11.03
CA PHE A 351 -2.33 -2.07 -11.63
C PHE A 351 -3.64 -2.25 -10.85
N SER A 352 -4.67 -2.69 -11.56
CA SER A 352 -5.95 -3.09 -10.99
C SER A 352 -5.80 -4.36 -10.15
N SER A 353 -6.79 -4.65 -9.30
CA SER A 353 -6.88 -5.96 -8.63
C SER A 353 -7.02 -7.14 -9.62
N LYS A 354 -7.33 -6.87 -10.89
CA LYS A 354 -7.37 -7.84 -12.00
C LYS A 354 -6.08 -7.89 -12.82
N GLY A 355 -5.11 -7.03 -12.52
CA GLY A 355 -3.82 -6.93 -13.21
C GLY A 355 -3.76 -5.92 -14.35
N ASP A 356 -4.83 -5.16 -14.61
CA ASP A 356 -4.87 -4.18 -15.70
C ASP A 356 -4.02 -2.97 -15.36
N TRP A 357 -3.18 -2.51 -16.28
CA TRP A 357 -2.40 -1.29 -16.07
C TRP A 357 -3.31 -0.06 -15.94
N TRP A 358 -3.15 0.69 -14.85
CA TRP A 358 -3.94 1.88 -14.53
C TRP A 358 -3.21 3.19 -14.80
N GLY A 359 -1.88 3.16 -14.85
CA GLY A 359 -1.05 4.35 -15.03
C GLY A 359 0.25 4.27 -14.24
N GLU A 360 0.90 5.42 -14.10
CA GLU A 360 2.10 5.54 -13.26
C GLU A 360 1.72 5.92 -11.83
N MET A 361 2.38 5.32 -10.85
CA MET A 361 2.25 5.59 -9.44
C MET A 361 3.53 6.24 -8.93
N TYR A 362 3.38 7.42 -8.35
CA TYR A 362 4.45 8.17 -7.72
C TYR A 362 4.30 8.10 -6.21
N SER A 363 5.38 7.80 -5.51
CA SER A 363 5.41 7.73 -4.05
C SER A 363 6.56 8.58 -3.50
N ALA A 364 6.30 9.26 -2.39
CA ALA A 364 7.27 10.09 -1.69
C ALA A 364 7.28 9.76 -0.18
N PRO A 365 8.43 9.88 0.52
CA PRO A 365 8.52 9.60 1.95
C PRO A 365 7.90 10.74 2.75
N LEU A 366 6.57 10.76 2.84
CA LEU A 366 5.78 11.86 3.42
C LEU A 366 6.38 12.37 4.73
N ARG A 367 6.49 11.52 5.75
CA ARG A 367 6.99 11.90 7.10
C ARG A 367 8.36 12.56 7.05
N ALA A 368 9.30 11.98 6.31
CA ALA A 368 10.67 12.48 6.27
C ALA A 368 10.77 13.81 5.50
N LEU A 369 9.94 14.00 4.47
CA LEU A 369 9.80 15.30 3.80
C LEU A 369 9.14 16.32 4.72
N LEU A 370 8.08 15.94 5.43
CA LEU A 370 7.38 16.80 6.38
C LEU A 370 8.31 17.34 7.47
N ARG A 371 9.21 16.53 8.03
CA ARG A 371 10.24 16.98 9.01
C ARG A 371 11.21 18.04 8.48
N LYS A 372 11.29 18.21 7.16
CA LYS A 372 12.13 19.23 6.51
C LYS A 372 11.38 20.51 6.20
N LEU A 373 10.07 20.53 6.45
CA LEU A 373 9.18 21.65 6.18
C LEU A 373 8.74 22.27 7.51
N ASP A 374 8.54 23.58 7.52
CA ASP A 374 7.90 24.27 8.63
C ASP A 374 6.37 24.17 8.46
N ILE A 375 5.84 23.02 8.83
CA ILE A 375 4.41 22.71 8.65
C ILE A 375 3.56 23.48 9.66
N GLU A 376 4.10 23.72 10.85
CA GLU A 376 3.39 24.46 11.90
C GLU A 376 3.08 25.88 11.43
N GLU A 377 4.06 26.59 10.86
CA GLU A 377 3.84 27.93 10.29
C GLU A 377 2.78 27.90 9.18
N TRP A 378 2.80 26.87 8.32
CA TRP A 378 1.81 26.75 7.24
C TRP A 378 0.39 26.49 7.77
N ILE A 379 0.24 25.60 8.76
CA ILE A 379 -1.05 25.28 9.39
C ILE A 379 -1.66 26.50 10.08
N GLU A 380 -0.83 27.31 10.74
CA GLU A 380 -1.25 28.52 11.46
C GLU A 380 -1.47 29.74 10.55
N SER A 381 -1.09 29.65 9.27
CA SER A 381 -1.18 30.76 8.32
C SER A 381 -2.59 30.97 7.75
N SER A 382 -2.82 32.16 7.20
CA SER A 382 -4.03 32.52 6.43
C SER A 382 -4.26 31.65 5.18
N GLN A 383 -3.32 30.76 4.83
CA GLN A 383 -3.46 29.83 3.72
C GLN A 383 -4.47 28.72 4.04
N ARG A 384 -4.62 28.32 5.32
CA ARG A 384 -5.61 27.31 5.73
C ARG A 384 -7.03 27.75 5.38
N ASP A 385 -7.39 28.97 5.72
CA ASP A 385 -8.74 29.51 5.44
C ASP A 385 -9.00 29.62 3.94
N LYS A 386 -8.01 30.07 3.16
CA LYS A 386 -8.13 30.15 1.69
C LYS A 386 -8.27 28.78 1.05
N LEU A 387 -7.57 27.77 1.57
CA LEU A 387 -7.68 26.37 1.14
C LEU A 387 -9.05 25.78 1.47
N LYS A 388 -9.56 26.06 2.68
CA LYS A 388 -10.91 25.68 3.08
C LYS A 388 -11.94 26.31 2.15
N SER A 389 -11.88 27.61 1.90
CA SER A 389 -12.77 28.29 0.94
C SER A 389 -12.65 27.71 -0.47
N TYR A 390 -11.45 27.35 -0.93
CA TYR A 390 -11.28 26.68 -2.22
C TYR A 390 -12.03 25.35 -2.23
N ALA A 391 -11.88 24.55 -1.17
CA ALA A 391 -12.53 23.25 -1.04
C ALA A 391 -14.06 23.39 -0.98
N GLU A 392 -14.60 24.40 -0.30
CA GLU A 392 -16.04 24.69 -0.28
C GLU A 392 -16.59 24.94 -1.68
N TRP A 393 -15.92 25.77 -2.49
CA TRP A 393 -16.31 26.01 -3.89
C TRP A 393 -16.17 24.75 -4.76
N ALA A 394 -15.14 23.94 -4.53
CA ALA A 394 -14.96 22.68 -5.24
C ALA A 394 -16.05 21.66 -4.91
N ILE A 395 -16.44 21.55 -3.62
CA ILE A 395 -17.54 20.71 -3.15
C ILE A 395 -18.87 21.18 -3.72
N LEU A 396 -19.13 22.49 -3.70
CA LEU A 396 -20.34 23.05 -4.26
C LEU A 396 -20.42 22.82 -5.77
N GLY A 397 -19.33 23.06 -6.51
CA GLY A 397 -19.25 22.79 -7.94
C GLY A 397 -19.37 21.31 -8.31
N ALA A 398 -19.01 20.41 -7.40
CA ALA A 398 -19.18 18.95 -7.53
C ALA A 398 -20.55 18.45 -7.04
N HIS A 399 -21.42 19.33 -6.55
CA HIS A 399 -22.65 18.93 -5.88
C HIS A 399 -23.57 18.14 -6.81
N ASN A 400 -23.96 16.94 -6.37
CA ASN A 400 -25.07 16.21 -6.97
C ASN A 400 -26.40 16.68 -6.34
N PRO A 401 -27.27 17.39 -7.09
CA PRO A 401 -28.51 17.95 -6.54
C PRO A 401 -29.47 16.92 -5.97
N PHE A 402 -29.39 15.65 -6.40
CA PHE A 402 -30.27 14.56 -5.97
C PHE A 402 -29.85 13.89 -4.65
N VAL A 403 -28.71 14.27 -4.08
CA VAL A 403 -28.21 13.68 -2.81
C VAL A 403 -27.83 14.81 -1.83
N PRO A 404 -28.79 15.42 -1.14
CA PRO A 404 -28.52 16.58 -0.28
C PRO A 404 -27.58 16.31 0.90
N SER A 405 -27.60 15.09 1.45
CA SER A 405 -26.76 14.73 2.60
C SER A 405 -25.26 14.80 2.25
N THR A 406 -24.88 14.41 1.04
CA THR A 406 -23.46 14.37 0.64
C THR A 406 -22.84 15.77 0.53
N LEU A 407 -23.65 16.81 0.28
CA LEU A 407 -23.15 18.19 0.29
C LEU A 407 -22.71 18.60 1.69
N TYR A 408 -23.62 18.55 2.65
CA TYR A 408 -23.35 19.00 4.02
C TYR A 408 -22.40 18.07 4.77
N ASP A 409 -22.37 16.78 4.44
CA ASP A 409 -21.36 15.86 4.98
C ASP A 409 -19.96 16.24 4.45
N SER A 410 -19.83 16.61 3.17
CA SER A 410 -18.56 17.05 2.59
C SER A 410 -18.07 18.39 3.15
N PHE A 411 -18.98 19.34 3.40
CA PHE A 411 -18.65 20.61 4.09
C PHE A 411 -18.18 20.34 5.52
N ARG A 412 -18.87 19.47 6.27
CA ARG A 412 -18.44 19.09 7.63
C ARG A 412 -17.07 18.41 7.65
N ALA A 413 -16.72 17.63 6.62
CA ALA A 413 -15.43 16.97 6.53
C ALA A 413 -14.24 17.93 6.40
N ILE A 414 -14.45 19.16 5.93
CA ILE A 414 -13.43 20.23 5.88
C ILE A 414 -13.55 21.23 7.04
N GLY A 415 -14.35 20.90 8.06
CA GLY A 415 -14.61 21.79 9.20
C GLY A 415 -15.55 22.97 8.91
N SER A 416 -16.26 22.97 7.77
CA SER A 416 -17.31 23.95 7.46
C SER A 416 -18.66 23.49 8.00
N ASP A 417 -19.55 24.42 8.29
CA ASP A 417 -20.90 24.12 8.73
C ASP A 417 -21.94 24.25 7.60
N VAL A 418 -23.22 24.01 7.94
CA VAL A 418 -24.33 24.14 6.99
C VAL A 418 -24.53 25.60 6.57
N HIS A 419 -24.27 26.55 7.46
CA HIS A 419 -24.41 27.97 7.19
C HIS A 419 -23.41 28.43 6.12
N ASP A 420 -22.17 27.96 6.18
CA ASP A 420 -21.14 28.24 5.17
C ASP A 420 -21.63 27.83 3.76
N ALA A 421 -22.19 26.62 3.63
CA ALA A 421 -22.77 26.16 2.37
C ALA A 421 -23.95 27.03 1.90
N GLU A 422 -24.85 27.42 2.82
CA GLU A 422 -25.99 28.29 2.52
C GLU A 422 -25.56 29.69 2.07
N VAL A 423 -24.47 30.23 2.61
CA VAL A 423 -23.90 31.52 2.20
C VAL A 423 -23.42 31.46 0.75
N LEU A 424 -22.65 30.43 0.37
CA LEU A 424 -22.17 30.27 -1.01
C LEU A 424 -23.31 30.06 -2.01
N ILE A 425 -24.33 29.28 -1.63
CA ILE A 425 -25.56 29.13 -2.43
C ILE A 425 -26.29 30.48 -2.55
N GLY A 426 -26.30 31.27 -1.47
CA GLY A 426 -26.85 32.63 -1.46
C GLY A 426 -26.20 33.54 -2.49
N GLU A 427 -24.86 33.54 -2.56
CA GLU A 427 -24.11 34.29 -3.58
C GLU A 427 -24.53 33.92 -5.01
N LEU A 428 -24.67 32.63 -5.31
CA LEU A 428 -25.11 32.14 -6.62
C LEU A 428 -26.57 32.52 -6.93
N ALA A 429 -27.44 32.49 -5.90
CA ALA A 429 -28.85 32.83 -6.03
C ALA A 429 -29.06 34.33 -6.33
N GLU A 430 -28.27 35.21 -5.71
CA GLU A 430 -28.29 36.65 -5.98
C GLU A 430 -27.90 36.99 -7.42
N GLN A 431 -27.05 36.16 -8.04
CA GLN A 431 -26.65 36.27 -9.45
C GLN A 431 -27.66 35.62 -10.42
N GLY A 432 -28.74 35.03 -9.89
CA GLY A 432 -29.75 34.31 -10.67
C GLY A 432 -29.24 33.02 -11.31
N ILE A 433 -28.18 32.41 -10.74
CA ILE A 433 -27.57 31.19 -11.26
C ILE A 433 -28.26 29.95 -10.67
N THR A 434 -28.63 30.01 -9.39
CA THR A 434 -29.34 28.96 -8.68
C THR A 434 -30.56 29.49 -7.93
N SER A 435 -31.40 28.61 -7.42
CA SER A 435 -32.34 28.94 -6.35
C SER A 435 -31.60 29.17 -5.03
N LYS A 436 -32.30 29.76 -4.06
CA LYS A 436 -31.95 29.61 -2.63
C LYS A 436 -32.08 28.13 -2.20
N PRO A 437 -31.51 27.73 -1.05
CA PRO A 437 -31.66 26.37 -0.54
C PRO A 437 -33.14 25.94 -0.45
N VAL A 438 -33.46 24.77 -0.98
CA VAL A 438 -34.83 24.24 -1.02
C VAL A 438 -35.07 23.33 0.18
N LYS A 439 -35.82 23.82 1.17
CA LYS A 439 -36.13 23.04 2.39
C LYS A 439 -37.17 21.95 2.09
N GLY A 440 -36.83 20.68 2.36
CA GLY A 440 -37.73 19.54 2.22
C GLY A 440 -38.05 19.14 0.77
N GLY A 441 -37.30 19.66 -0.20
CA GLY A 441 -37.40 19.28 -1.61
C GLY A 441 -36.59 18.02 -1.95
N ALA A 442 -36.85 17.43 -3.12
CA ALA A 442 -36.08 16.30 -3.64
C ALA A 442 -34.62 16.69 -3.99
N ASN A 443 -34.37 17.98 -4.20
CA ASN A 443 -33.05 18.53 -4.49
C ASN A 443 -32.67 19.60 -3.46
N THR A 444 -31.37 19.76 -3.21
CA THR A 444 -30.84 20.78 -2.28
C THR A 444 -30.97 22.20 -2.84
N ILE A 445 -30.69 22.36 -4.13
CA ILE A 445 -30.77 23.61 -4.90
C ILE A 445 -31.26 23.30 -6.31
N ALA A 446 -31.95 24.25 -6.94
CA ALA A 446 -32.21 24.22 -8.37
C ALA A 446 -31.14 25.03 -9.10
N ILE A 447 -30.43 24.42 -10.05
CA ILE A 447 -29.47 25.11 -10.91
C ILE A 447 -30.23 25.55 -12.17
N TYR A 448 -30.25 26.84 -12.46
CA TYR A 448 -30.99 27.40 -13.60
C TYR A 448 -30.15 27.43 -14.88
N ASP A 449 -28.83 27.54 -14.72
CA ASP A 449 -27.85 27.57 -15.81
C ASP A 449 -26.58 26.83 -15.37
N ASP A 450 -26.48 25.56 -15.74
CA ASP A 450 -25.36 24.68 -15.37
C ASP A 450 -24.02 25.22 -15.84
N LYS A 451 -23.97 25.89 -17.00
CA LYS A 451 -22.72 26.45 -17.51
C LYS A 451 -22.27 27.62 -16.65
N ARG A 452 -23.16 28.59 -16.39
CA ARG A 452 -22.84 29.74 -15.53
C ARG A 452 -22.53 29.31 -14.10
N PHE A 453 -23.15 28.27 -13.58
CA PHE A 453 -22.83 27.68 -12.29
C PHE A 453 -21.39 27.17 -12.24
N ASN A 454 -21.02 26.31 -13.19
CA ASN A 454 -19.67 25.75 -13.27
C ASN A 454 -18.62 26.86 -13.50
N ASP A 455 -18.87 27.78 -14.43
CA ASP A 455 -17.97 28.90 -14.72
C ASP A 455 -17.75 29.80 -13.49
N PHE A 456 -18.81 30.03 -12.68
CA PHE A 456 -18.71 30.85 -11.47
C PHE A 456 -17.90 30.16 -10.36
N CYS A 457 -18.20 28.89 -10.08
CA CYS A 457 -17.45 28.09 -9.11
C CYS A 457 -15.97 27.98 -9.51
N GLU A 458 -15.69 27.64 -10.77
CA GLU A 458 -14.32 27.56 -11.29
C GLU A 458 -13.61 28.92 -11.24
N GLY A 459 -14.31 30.02 -11.50
CA GLY A 459 -13.79 31.38 -11.38
C GLY A 459 -13.35 31.72 -9.95
N LYS A 460 -14.17 31.39 -8.95
CA LYS A 460 -13.84 31.55 -7.53
C LYS A 460 -12.64 30.69 -7.13
N MET A 461 -12.65 29.42 -7.54
CA MET A 461 -11.54 28.48 -7.31
C MET A 461 -10.23 28.98 -7.91
N ASN A 462 -10.22 29.45 -9.15
CA ASN A 462 -9.04 30.00 -9.81
C ASN A 462 -8.46 31.22 -9.08
N ALA A 463 -9.32 32.12 -8.59
CA ALA A 463 -8.89 33.28 -7.82
C ALA A 463 -8.22 32.88 -6.50
N LEU A 464 -8.85 31.96 -5.76
CA LEU A 464 -8.31 31.42 -4.51
C LEU A 464 -7.00 30.68 -4.73
N LEU A 465 -6.93 29.80 -5.73
CA LEU A 465 -5.73 29.03 -6.05
C LEU A 465 -4.54 29.93 -6.38
N ARG A 466 -4.75 31.02 -7.14
CA ARG A 466 -3.69 31.99 -7.43
C ARG A 466 -3.16 32.67 -6.17
N SER A 467 -4.03 33.02 -5.23
CA SER A 467 -3.62 33.58 -3.93
C SER A 467 -2.80 32.56 -3.15
N ILE A 468 -3.29 31.32 -3.09
CA ILE A 468 -2.66 30.22 -2.35
C ILE A 468 -1.25 29.92 -2.85
N LEU A 469 -1.10 29.83 -4.17
CA LEU A 469 0.18 29.51 -4.82
C LEU A 469 1.20 30.64 -4.73
N LYS A 470 0.77 31.89 -4.52
CA LYS A 470 1.66 33.04 -4.38
C LYS A 470 2.03 33.36 -2.94
N GLY A 471 1.37 32.75 -1.95
CA GLY A 471 1.52 33.13 -0.55
C GLY A 471 0.91 34.50 -0.21
N GLU A 472 0.08 35.04 -1.11
CA GLU A 472 -0.69 36.29 -0.92
C GLU A 472 -1.94 36.01 -0.09
#